data_AF-D1CTH4-F1
#
_entry.id   AF-D1CTH4-F1
#
_cell.length_a   1.000
_cell.length_b   1.000
_cell.length_c   1.000
_cell.angle_alpha   90.00
_cell.angle_beta   90.00
_cell.angle_gamma   90.00
#
_symmetry.space_group_name_H-M   'P 1'
#
loop_
_entity.id
_entity.type
_entity.pdbx_description
1 polymer ?
#
loop_
_entity_poly.entity_id
_entity_poly.type
_entity_poly.pdbx_seq_one_letter_code
_entity_poly.pdbx_strand_id
1 'polypeptide(L)'
;MLQIYRETGIRQTFFYPAWCMERYPQLVDAILKDGHEIAHHGYIHESMSRLPSRDVELEWIVRGVEVIEKMTGKKPRGFRAPNYHFSRHTAAIWRNWASNMMLH
;
A
#
# COMPACT_ATOMS: atom_id res chain seq x y z
N MET A 1 2.23 11.83 15.22
CA MET A 1 2.21 12.05 13.75
C MET A 1 0.90 12.66 13.27
N LEU A 2 -0.25 11.98 13.31
CA LEU A 2 -1.53 12.55 12.80
C LEU A 2 -1.91 13.91 13.41
N GLN A 3 -1.66 14.12 14.70
CA GLN A 3 -1.89 15.42 15.34
C GLN A 3 -1.09 16.56 14.69
N ILE A 4 0.21 16.33 14.43
CA ILE A 4 1.08 17.33 13.79
C ILE A 4 0.56 17.64 12.38
N TYR A 5 0.13 16.63 11.63
CA TYR A 5 -0.43 16.83 10.29
C TYR A 5 -1.72 17.65 10.31
N ARG A 6 -2.60 17.44 11.31
CA ARG A 6 -3.77 18.30 11.51
C ARG A 6 -3.39 19.74 11.86
N GLU A 7 -2.49 19.93 12.82
CA GLU A 7 -2.04 21.25 13.27
C GLU A 7 -1.35 22.05 12.14
N THR A 8 -0.66 21.36 11.24
CA THR A 8 0.06 21.97 10.10
C THR A 8 -0.77 22.02 8.82
N GLY A 9 -1.96 21.43 8.78
CA GLY A 9 -2.79 21.33 7.58
C GLY A 9 -2.20 20.46 6.46
N ILE A 10 -1.18 19.64 6.75
CA ILE A 10 -0.47 18.83 5.77
C ILE A 10 -1.18 17.48 5.57
N ARG A 11 -1.36 17.08 4.31
CA ARG A 11 -1.82 15.72 3.95
C ARG A 11 -0.64 14.87 3.49
N GLN A 12 -0.71 13.57 3.77
CA GLN A 12 0.36 12.61 3.48
C GLN A 12 -0.22 11.35 2.83
N THR A 13 0.66 10.61 2.17
CA THR A 13 0.40 9.24 1.70
C THR A 13 1.11 8.26 2.63
N PHE A 14 0.35 7.36 3.24
CA PHE A 14 0.85 6.31 4.11
C PHE A 14 1.01 5.01 3.32
N PHE A 15 2.25 4.56 3.17
CA PHE A 15 2.55 3.23 2.63
C PHE A 15 2.42 2.22 3.76
N TYR A 16 1.31 1.50 3.80
CA TYR A 16 0.89 0.73 4.98
C TYR A 16 0.73 -0.77 4.64
N PRO A 17 1.39 -1.70 5.36
CA PRO A 17 1.19 -3.13 5.12
C PRO A 17 -0.26 -3.53 5.41
N ALA A 18 -0.90 -4.19 4.45
CA ALA A 18 -2.33 -4.49 4.52
C ALA A 18 -2.71 -5.39 5.70
N TRP A 19 -1.85 -6.32 6.12
CA TRP A 19 -2.09 -7.13 7.33
C TRP A 19 -2.26 -6.26 8.58
N CYS A 20 -1.49 -5.17 8.70
CA CYS A 20 -1.63 -4.22 9.80
C CYS A 20 -2.97 -3.48 9.75
N MET A 21 -3.48 -3.19 8.56
CA MET A 21 -4.80 -2.59 8.39
C MET A 21 -5.88 -3.48 8.99
N GLU A 22 -5.89 -4.77 8.62
CA GLU A 22 -6.85 -5.75 9.17
C GLU A 22 -6.72 -5.91 10.68
N ARG A 23 -5.49 -5.81 11.21
CA ARG A 23 -5.23 -5.95 12.64
C ARG A 23 -5.63 -4.71 13.44
N TYR A 24 -5.56 -3.53 12.85
CA TYR A 24 -5.79 -2.23 13.51
C TYR A 24 -6.71 -1.32 12.68
N PRO A 25 -7.97 -1.72 12.42
CA PRO A 25 -8.88 -0.98 11.53
C PRO A 25 -9.13 0.46 12.00
N GLN A 26 -9.14 0.71 13.31
CA GLN A 26 -9.30 2.06 13.86
C GLN A 26 -8.20 3.04 13.43
N LEU A 27 -7.00 2.55 13.09
CA LEU A 27 -5.92 3.39 12.57
C LEU A 27 -6.15 3.76 11.10
N VAL A 28 -6.77 2.86 10.33
CA VAL A 28 -7.20 3.16 8.95
C VAL A 28 -8.21 4.31 8.99
N ASP A 29 -9.24 4.20 9.83
CA ASP A 29 -10.24 5.26 10.00
C ASP A 29 -9.61 6.59 10.42
N ALA A 30 -8.67 6.55 11.38
CA ALA A 30 -7.98 7.75 11.85
C ALA A 30 -7.14 8.41 10.75
N ILE A 31 -6.47 7.63 9.90
CA ILE A 31 -5.70 8.14 8.76
C ILE A 31 -6.65 8.78 7.73
N LEU A 32 -7.74 8.10 7.37
CA LEU A 32 -8.67 8.56 6.34
C LEU A 32 -9.48 9.79 6.77
N LYS A 33 -9.84 9.89 8.07
CA LYS A 33 -10.66 10.98 8.62
C LYS A 33 -10.12 12.37 8.29
N ASP A 34 -8.79 12.54 8.29
CA ASP A 34 -8.12 13.83 8.05
C ASP A 34 -7.72 14.03 6.56
N GLY A 35 -8.21 13.16 5.67
CA GLY A 35 -8.01 13.26 4.22
C GLY A 35 -6.64 12.80 3.75
N HIS A 36 -5.93 11.98 4.53
CA HIS A 36 -4.71 11.31 4.07
C HIS A 36 -5.02 10.18 3.09
N GLU A 37 -4.00 9.76 2.34
CA GLU A 37 -4.08 8.63 1.42
C GLU A 37 -3.38 7.41 2.03
N ILE A 38 -3.90 6.21 1.73
CA ILE A 38 -3.21 4.95 2.00
C ILE A 38 -2.80 4.32 0.66
N ALA A 39 -1.52 3.99 0.55
CA ALA A 39 -0.91 3.36 -0.60
C ALA A 39 -0.34 1.98 -0.23
N HIS A 40 -0.08 1.15 -1.23
CA HIS A 40 0.32 -0.24 -1.04
C HIS A 40 1.77 -0.36 -0.57
N HIS A 41 1.99 -1.18 0.46
CA HIS A 41 3.32 -1.47 1.00
C HIS A 41 3.51 -2.96 1.35
N GLY A 42 3.04 -3.83 0.45
CA GLY A 42 2.96 -5.27 0.69
C GLY A 42 1.80 -5.64 1.61
N TYR A 43 1.61 -6.95 1.79
CA TYR A 43 0.62 -7.46 2.73
C TYR A 43 1.22 -7.64 4.13
N ILE A 44 2.29 -8.43 4.23
CA ILE A 44 3.02 -8.74 5.48
C ILE A 44 4.44 -8.17 5.46
N HIS A 45 4.68 -7.17 4.61
CA HIS A 45 6.00 -6.57 4.41
C HIS A 45 7.03 -7.57 3.82
N GLU A 46 6.57 -8.37 2.85
CA GLU A 46 7.36 -9.32 2.09
C GLU A 46 8.40 -8.66 1.17
N SER A 47 9.58 -9.27 1.05
CA SER A 47 10.63 -8.80 0.16
C SER A 47 10.38 -9.31 -1.26
N MET A 48 9.93 -8.45 -2.18
CA MET A 48 9.54 -8.88 -3.54
C MET A 48 10.67 -9.61 -4.27
N SER A 49 11.91 -9.15 -4.09
CA SER A 49 13.10 -9.79 -4.68
C SER A 49 13.42 -11.20 -4.19
N ARG A 50 12.82 -11.64 -3.08
CA ARG A 50 13.05 -12.96 -2.45
C ARG A 50 11.89 -13.92 -2.66
N LEU A 51 10.83 -13.49 -3.35
CA LEU A 51 9.70 -14.36 -3.62
C LEU A 51 10.05 -15.39 -4.71
N PRO A 52 9.55 -16.64 -4.60
CA PRO A 52 9.98 -17.73 -5.48
C PRO A 52 9.63 -17.53 -6.96
N SER A 53 8.56 -16.80 -7.26
CA SER A 53 8.08 -16.61 -8.63
C SER A 53 7.32 -15.29 -8.78
N ARG A 54 7.11 -14.90 -10.04
CA ARG A 54 6.24 -13.77 -10.41
C ARG A 54 4.81 -13.95 -9.89
N ASP A 55 4.30 -15.18 -9.92
CA ASP A 55 2.90 -15.45 -9.56
C ASP A 55 2.70 -15.34 -8.05
N VAL A 56 3.66 -15.80 -7.24
CA VAL A 56 3.65 -15.59 -5.78
C VAL A 56 3.73 -14.09 -5.45
N GLU A 57 4.54 -13.32 -6.17
CA GLU A 57 4.60 -11.86 -6.01
C GLU A 57 3.27 -11.19 -6.38
N LEU A 58 2.63 -11.62 -7.48
CA LEU A 58 1.33 -11.14 -7.88
C LEU A 58 0.27 -11.44 -6.81
N GLU A 59 0.24 -12.65 -6.26
CA GLU A 59 -0.69 -13.05 -5.20
C GLU A 59 -0.59 -12.14 -3.97
N TRP A 60 0.64 -11.88 -3.48
CA TRP A 60 0.84 -10.99 -2.33
C TRP A 60 0.45 -9.55 -2.63
N ILE A 61 0.77 -9.05 -3.82
CA ILE A 61 0.35 -7.72 -4.26
C ILE A 61 -1.17 -7.62 -4.30
N VAL A 62 -1.85 -8.56 -4.98
CA VAL A 62 -3.31 -8.59 -5.11
C VAL A 62 -3.97 -8.65 -3.75
N ARG A 63 -3.52 -9.52 -2.85
CA ARG A 63 -4.06 -9.61 -1.49
C ARG A 63 -3.97 -8.28 -0.74
N GLY A 64 -2.84 -7.58 -0.84
CA GLY A 64 -2.70 -6.26 -0.23
C GLY A 64 -3.64 -5.22 -0.85
N VAL A 65 -3.82 -5.26 -2.17
CA VAL A 65 -4.75 -4.37 -2.88
C VAL A 65 -6.20 -4.61 -2.44
N GLU A 66 -6.64 -5.87 -2.36
CA GLU A 66 -8.00 -6.24 -1.96
C GLU A 66 -8.34 -5.72 -0.55
N VAL A 67 -7.40 -5.83 0.39
CA VAL A 67 -7.58 -5.28 1.74
C VAL A 67 -7.69 -3.76 1.71
N ILE A 68 -6.81 -3.08 0.97
CA ILE A 68 -6.87 -1.61 0.85
C ILE A 68 -8.21 -1.19 0.25
N GLU A 69 -8.65 -1.83 -0.83
CA GLU A 69 -9.93 -1.52 -1.48
C GLU A 69 -11.12 -1.78 -0.54
N LYS A 70 -11.12 -2.91 0.17
CA LYS A 70 -12.15 -3.25 1.16
C LYS A 70 -12.25 -2.24 2.29
N MET A 71 -11.12 -1.76 2.80
CA MET A 71 -11.09 -0.91 4.00
C MET A 71 -11.17 0.59 3.70
N THR A 72 -10.79 1.02 2.49
CA THR A 72 -10.77 2.44 2.10
C THR A 72 -11.83 2.79 1.07
N GLY A 73 -12.47 1.79 0.46
CA GLY A 73 -13.40 1.94 -0.66
C GLY A 73 -12.71 2.31 -1.98
N LYS A 74 -11.38 2.34 -2.04
CA LYS A 74 -10.59 2.74 -3.22
C LYS A 74 -9.38 1.83 -3.40
N LYS A 75 -9.05 1.53 -4.65
CA LYS A 75 -7.77 0.90 -5.00
C LYS A 75 -6.61 1.84 -4.66
N PRO A 76 -5.44 1.32 -4.21
CA PRO A 76 -4.28 2.14 -3.96
C PRO A 76 -3.80 2.79 -5.27
N ARG A 77 -3.46 4.09 -5.21
CA ARG A 77 -2.86 4.82 -6.35
C ARG A 77 -1.34 4.91 -6.27
N GLY A 78 -0.74 4.30 -5.26
CA GLY A 78 0.71 4.24 -5.13
C GLY A 78 1.16 2.91 -4.57
N PHE A 79 2.40 2.58 -4.85
CA PHE A 79 3.10 1.44 -4.28
C PHE A 79 4.51 1.86 -3.88
N ARG A 80 4.95 1.37 -2.72
CA ARG A 80 6.36 1.38 -2.32
C ARG A 80 6.75 -0.03 -1.94
N ALA A 81 7.84 -0.54 -2.49
CA ALA A 81 8.31 -1.88 -2.13
C ALA A 81 8.75 -1.94 -0.66
N PRO A 82 8.36 -2.97 0.10
CA PRO A 82 8.96 -3.26 1.40
C PRO A 82 10.48 -3.31 1.30
N ASN A 83 11.17 -2.59 2.19
CA ASN A 83 12.63 -2.42 2.17
C ASN A 83 13.22 -1.90 0.83
N TYR A 84 12.42 -1.28 -0.05
CA TYR A 84 12.83 -0.93 -1.42
C TYR A 84 13.30 -2.13 -2.26
N HIS A 85 12.90 -3.35 -1.88
CA HIS A 85 13.28 -4.57 -2.58
C HIS A 85 12.33 -4.85 -3.73
N PHE A 86 12.71 -4.44 -4.93
CA PHE A 86 12.01 -4.79 -6.16
C PHE A 86 12.54 -6.10 -6.74
N SER A 87 11.66 -6.90 -7.33
CA SER A 87 12.02 -7.98 -8.23
C SER A 87 12.05 -7.47 -9.68
N ARG A 88 12.52 -8.30 -10.62
CA ARG A 88 12.43 -8.01 -12.05
C ARG A 88 10.98 -7.94 -12.57
N HIS A 89 10.02 -8.44 -11.80
CA HIS A 89 8.61 -8.52 -12.16
C HIS A 89 7.78 -7.38 -11.57
N THR A 90 8.22 -6.78 -10.46
CA THR A 90 7.43 -5.82 -9.67
C THR A 90 6.84 -4.70 -10.53
N ALA A 91 7.69 -4.03 -11.33
CA ALA A 91 7.24 -2.94 -12.19
C ALA A 91 6.23 -3.41 -13.26
N ALA A 92 6.41 -4.60 -13.82
CA ALA A 92 5.50 -5.15 -14.83
C ALA A 92 4.15 -5.55 -14.23
N ILE A 93 4.13 -6.12 -13.02
CA ILE A 93 2.90 -6.44 -12.29
C ILE A 93 2.08 -5.16 -12.07
N TRP A 94 2.74 -4.11 -11.59
CA TRP A 94 2.08 -2.83 -11.30
C TRP A 94 1.67 -2.04 -12.55
N ARG A 95 2.34 -2.22 -13.70
CA ARG A 95 1.90 -1.60 -14.97
C ARG A 95 0.46 -1.98 -15.35
N ASN A 96 -0.02 -3.17 -14.99
CA ASN A 96 -1.40 -3.58 -15.24
C ASN A 96 -2.44 -2.82 -14.41
N TRP A 97 -2.01 -2.04 -13.42
CA TRP A 97 -2.84 -1.21 -12.54
C TRP A 97 -2.65 0.29 -12.81
N ALA A 98 -1.82 0.65 -13.79
CA ALA A 98 -1.23 1.98 -13.92
C ALA A 98 -2.05 3.03 -14.68
N SER A 99 -3.38 2.94 -14.76
CA SER A 99 -4.13 4.05 -15.36
C SER A 99 -3.98 5.35 -14.58
N ASN A 100 -3.62 5.31 -13.27
CA ASN A 100 -3.37 6.47 -12.41
C ASN A 100 -2.34 6.24 -11.27
N MET A 101 -1.40 5.30 -11.41
CA MET A 101 -0.56 4.84 -10.28
C MET A 101 0.84 5.48 -10.25
N MET A 102 1.25 6.03 -9.11
CA MET A 102 2.60 6.53 -8.85
C MET A 102 3.47 5.44 -8.17
N LEU A 103 4.54 5.03 -8.85
CA LEU A 103 5.57 4.15 -8.28
C LEU A 103 6.59 4.98 -7.50
N HIS A 104 6.81 4.65 -6.23
CA HIS A 104 7.72 5.36 -5.32
C HIS A 104 8.75 4.42 -4.67
#